data_AF-A0A8W8IXL7-F1
#
_entry.id   AF-A0A8W8IXL7-F1
#
_cell.length_a   1.000
_cell.length_b   1.000
_cell.length_c   1.000
_cell.angle_alpha   90.00
_cell.angle_beta   90.00
_cell.angle_gamma   90.00
#
_symmetry.space_group_name_H-M   'P 1'
#
loop_
_entity.id
_entity.type
_entity.pdbx_description
1 polymer ?
#
loop_
_entity_poly.entity_id
_entity_poly.type
_entity_poly.pdbx_seq_one_letter_code
_entity_poly.pdbx_strand_id
1 'polypeptide(L)'
;MGDHPSRRGRTANELTDQIFEPPLKTEILRDEIYCQIIKQLTDNRNDTSERRGWELMWLATGCFTPSTNLTREVLQFLRSRRNQISTDCVNRMQKTQKNGTRKYPPHQVEVEAIQHKTTQILHKVYFPDDTDEAFEVESSTRAKDFCHNIANKLMLKSSEGFSLFVKIADKVISVPEGDFFFDFVRHLTDWIRKARPTRDGSVPSFTYQVFFMKKLWTNTVPGKDSYADQIFHYHQELPKLLRGYHKCGKEEAAQLGALIYRVKCGDNKSGLANIPRMLRELIPSDLVKASSPDDWKRHIIGYYNKNAGMSSEEAKVEFLRIIYKWPTFGSAFFEVKQTTEPNYPEILLIAINKHGVNLIHPSTKEILATHPFTKISNWSSGNTYFHMTIGNLVRGSKLLCETSLGYKMDDLLTSYISLMLTSMNKQKSVKK
;
A
#
# COMPACT_ATOMS: atom_id res chain seq x y z
N MET A 1 12.10 -32.71 6.89
CA MET A 1 13.29 -33.09 7.67
C MET A 1 14.23 -34.00 6.87
N GLY A 2 13.73 -34.88 6.00
CA GLY A 2 14.57 -35.69 5.11
C GLY A 2 14.50 -37.19 5.42
N ASP A 3 13.68 -37.54 6.41
CA ASP A 3 13.53 -38.89 6.95
C ASP A 3 12.45 -39.71 6.23
N HIS A 4 11.78 -39.11 5.24
CA HIS A 4 10.84 -39.79 4.37
C HIS A 4 11.31 -39.66 2.91
N PRO A 5 11.38 -40.77 2.14
CA PRO A 5 11.73 -40.71 0.72
C PRO A 5 10.78 -39.78 -0.05
N SER A 6 11.31 -38.84 -0.81
CA SER A 6 10.52 -37.96 -1.69
C SER A 6 11.04 -38.06 -3.11
N ARG A 7 10.12 -38.29 -4.07
CA ARG A 7 10.46 -38.56 -5.49
C ARG A 7 10.41 -37.32 -6.40
N ARG A 8 10.22 -36.09 -5.88
CA ARG A 8 10.03 -34.89 -6.73
C ARG A 8 10.68 -33.63 -6.16
N GLY A 9 11.13 -32.75 -7.06
CA GLY A 9 11.35 -31.34 -6.75
C GLY A 9 10.00 -30.67 -6.47
N ARG A 10 9.84 -30.15 -5.27
CA ARG A 10 8.63 -29.45 -4.79
C ARG A 10 8.95 -27.96 -4.65
N THR A 11 7.95 -27.08 -4.66
CA THR A 11 8.18 -25.69 -4.29
C THR A 11 8.60 -25.60 -2.82
N ALA A 12 9.40 -24.60 -2.47
CA ALA A 12 10.01 -24.48 -1.13
C ALA A 12 8.97 -24.54 0.01
N ASN A 13 7.75 -24.05 -0.26
CA ASN A 13 6.67 -23.94 0.73
C ASN A 13 5.56 -25.00 0.62
N GLU A 14 5.61 -25.94 -0.33
CA GLU A 14 4.53 -26.94 -0.49
C GLU A 14 4.40 -27.82 0.76
N LEU A 15 5.53 -28.26 1.32
CA LEU A 15 5.57 -29.06 2.53
C LEU A 15 5.15 -28.25 3.77
N THR A 16 5.57 -26.99 3.85
CA THR A 16 5.19 -26.13 4.98
C THR A 16 3.71 -25.80 4.94
N ASP A 17 3.10 -25.64 3.77
CA ASP A 17 1.66 -25.46 3.64
C ASP A 17 0.90 -26.69 4.18
N GLN A 18 1.32 -27.90 3.82
CA GLN A 18 0.72 -29.14 4.35
C GLN A 18 0.84 -29.28 5.87
N ILE A 19 1.94 -28.80 6.45
CA ILE A 19 2.20 -28.85 7.90
C ILE A 19 1.37 -27.79 8.64
N PHE A 20 1.32 -26.56 8.14
CA PHE A 20 0.82 -25.41 8.88
C PHE A 20 -0.60 -24.97 8.50
N GLU A 21 -1.15 -25.35 7.35
CA GLU A 21 -2.52 -25.00 6.99
C GLU A 21 -3.58 -25.64 7.92
N PRO A 22 -3.51 -26.94 8.27
CA PRO A 22 -4.46 -27.56 9.19
C PRO A 22 -4.56 -26.90 10.59
N PRO A 23 -3.45 -26.66 11.34
CA PRO A 23 -3.52 -26.06 12.69
C PRO A 23 -3.95 -24.58 12.70
N LEU A 24 -3.86 -23.89 11.56
CA LEU A 24 -4.38 -22.52 11.41
C LEU A 24 -5.91 -22.51 11.27
N LYS A 25 -6.51 -23.58 10.73
CA LYS A 25 -7.97 -23.75 10.61
C LYS A 25 -8.59 -24.45 11.82
N THR A 26 -7.84 -25.34 12.47
CA THR A 26 -8.35 -26.17 13.58
C THR A 26 -7.39 -26.11 14.76
N GLU A 27 -7.79 -25.38 15.81
CA GLU A 27 -6.95 -25.07 16.96
C GLU A 27 -6.39 -26.29 17.69
N ILE A 28 -7.15 -27.38 17.81
CA ILE A 28 -6.70 -28.60 18.49
C ILE A 28 -5.47 -29.24 17.82
N LEU A 29 -5.22 -28.96 16.54
CA LEU A 29 -4.06 -29.48 15.82
C LEU A 29 -2.77 -28.68 16.10
N ARG A 30 -2.84 -27.52 16.76
CA ARG A 30 -1.64 -26.71 17.06
C ARG A 30 -0.71 -27.44 18.01
N ASP A 31 -1.26 -28.02 19.08
CA ASP A 31 -0.50 -28.80 20.05
C ASP A 31 0.13 -30.03 19.41
N GLU A 32 -0.62 -30.70 18.52
CA GLU A 32 -0.12 -31.84 17.75
C GLU A 32 1.12 -31.48 16.93
N ILE A 33 1.13 -30.33 16.26
CA ILE A 33 2.31 -29.88 15.50
C ILE A 33 3.51 -29.62 16.42
N TYR A 34 3.32 -28.98 17.57
CA TYR A 34 4.40 -28.80 18.54
C TYR A 34 4.94 -30.14 19.05
N CYS A 35 4.07 -31.07 19.42
CA CYS A 35 4.42 -32.41 19.87
C CYS A 35 5.19 -33.19 18.80
N GLN A 36 4.72 -33.18 17.54
CA GLN A 36 5.40 -33.82 16.42
C GLN A 36 6.79 -33.25 16.20
N ILE A 37 6.96 -31.92 16.18
CA ILE A 37 8.27 -31.30 15.97
C ILE A 37 9.21 -31.63 17.15
N ILE A 38 8.74 -31.51 18.39
CA ILE A 38 9.54 -31.83 19.60
C ILE A 38 9.96 -33.30 19.59
N LYS A 39 9.05 -34.21 19.26
CA LYS A 39 9.35 -35.64 19.10
C LYS A 39 10.50 -35.84 18.10
N GLN A 40 10.43 -35.21 16.93
CA GLN A 40 11.46 -35.36 15.89
C GLN A 40 12.78 -34.65 16.22
N LEU A 41 12.80 -33.74 17.21
CA LEU A 41 14.00 -33.08 17.75
C LEU A 41 14.55 -33.76 19.02
N THR A 42 13.86 -34.77 19.55
CA THR A 42 14.30 -35.50 20.75
C THR A 42 15.10 -36.71 20.32
N ASP A 43 16.33 -36.83 20.84
CA ASP A 43 17.28 -37.92 20.54
C ASP A 43 17.54 -38.14 19.03
N ASN A 44 17.44 -37.08 18.23
CA ASN A 44 17.73 -37.14 16.80
C ASN A 44 19.24 -37.10 16.53
N ARG A 45 19.80 -38.20 16.03
CA ARG A 45 21.24 -38.33 15.73
C ARG A 45 21.62 -37.87 14.32
N ASN A 46 20.66 -37.45 13.50
CA ASN A 46 20.90 -36.96 12.15
C ASN A 46 20.89 -35.43 12.16
N ASP A 47 22.07 -34.82 12.11
CA ASP A 47 22.26 -33.36 12.15
C ASP A 47 21.44 -32.61 11.09
N THR A 48 21.30 -33.20 9.89
CA THR A 48 20.53 -32.59 8.80
C THR A 48 19.03 -32.62 9.09
N SER A 49 18.55 -33.73 9.65
CA SER A 49 17.16 -33.84 10.11
C SER A 49 16.90 -32.88 11.26
N GLU A 50 17.74 -32.90 12.30
CA GLU A 50 17.56 -32.07 13.49
C GLU A 50 17.51 -30.58 13.13
N ARG A 51 18.45 -30.10 12.32
CA ARG A 51 18.46 -28.73 11.81
C ARG A 51 17.15 -28.36 11.11
N ARG A 52 16.62 -29.23 10.25
CA ARG A 52 15.32 -29.02 9.58
C ARG A 52 14.14 -29.07 10.54
N GLY A 53 14.25 -29.80 11.65
CA GLY A 53 13.27 -29.76 12.74
C GLY A 53 13.25 -28.40 13.44
N TRP A 54 14.43 -27.81 13.66
CA TRP A 54 14.55 -26.46 14.21
C TRP A 54 14.02 -25.38 13.25
N GLU A 55 14.23 -25.53 11.94
CA GLU A 55 13.60 -24.69 10.92
C GLU A 55 12.06 -24.72 11.06
N LEU A 56 11.46 -25.91 11.24
CA LEU A 56 10.01 -26.06 11.46
C LEU A 56 9.55 -25.45 12.78
N MET A 57 10.29 -25.63 13.87
CA MET A 57 9.97 -25.02 15.18
C MET A 57 9.97 -23.49 15.10
N TRP A 58 10.94 -22.92 14.37
CA TRP A 58 11.05 -21.47 14.15
C TRP A 58 9.87 -20.92 13.33
N LEU A 59 9.41 -21.67 12.33
CA LEU A 59 8.21 -21.33 11.56
C LEU A 59 6.94 -21.44 12.42
N ALA A 60 6.80 -22.52 13.19
CA ALA A 60 5.63 -22.76 14.06
C ALA A 60 5.43 -21.62 15.07
N THR A 61 6.49 -21.26 15.80
CA THR A 61 6.47 -20.21 16.83
C THR A 61 6.18 -18.80 16.29
N GLY A 62 6.32 -18.58 14.98
CA GLY A 62 5.89 -17.33 14.33
C GLY A 62 4.47 -17.36 13.76
N CYS A 63 3.81 -18.51 13.74
CA CYS A 63 2.47 -18.67 13.18
C CYS A 63 1.39 -18.71 14.25
N PHE A 64 1.58 -19.55 15.27
CA PHE A 64 0.62 -19.78 16.35
C PHE A 64 1.36 -20.15 17.64
N THR A 65 0.66 -20.15 18.77
CA THR A 65 1.20 -20.61 20.05
C THR A 65 0.58 -21.97 20.41
N PRO A 66 1.27 -22.80 21.21
CA PRO A 66 0.63 -23.97 21.81
C PRO A 66 -0.47 -23.55 22.78
N SER A 67 -1.33 -24.49 23.18
CA SER A 67 -2.34 -24.28 24.20
C SER A 67 -1.72 -23.99 25.57
N THR A 68 -2.53 -23.49 26.50
CA THR A 68 -2.10 -23.27 27.88
C THR A 68 -1.62 -24.55 28.58
N ASN A 69 -2.10 -25.72 28.14
CA ASN A 69 -1.75 -27.02 28.72
C ASN A 69 -0.37 -27.53 28.26
N LEU A 70 0.13 -27.03 27.12
CA LEU A 70 1.40 -27.48 26.52
C LEU A 70 2.49 -26.38 26.53
N THR A 71 2.10 -25.13 26.76
CA THR A 71 3.01 -23.97 26.70
C THR A 71 4.22 -24.12 27.63
N ARG A 72 4.02 -24.67 28.83
CA ARG A 72 5.09 -24.83 29.82
C ARG A 72 6.17 -25.79 29.32
N GLU A 73 5.75 -26.93 28.79
CA GLU A 73 6.58 -28.02 28.31
C GLU A 73 7.36 -27.58 27.06
N VAL A 74 6.70 -26.87 26.14
CA VAL A 74 7.35 -26.28 24.95
C VAL A 74 8.40 -25.26 25.37
N LEU A 75 8.10 -24.35 26.31
CA LEU A 75 9.08 -23.39 26.82
C LEU A 75 10.27 -24.07 27.50
N GLN A 76 10.03 -25.12 28.27
CA GLN A 76 11.09 -25.89 28.93
C GLN A 76 11.98 -26.58 27.89
N PHE A 77 11.38 -27.19 26.87
CA PHE A 77 12.10 -27.80 25.76
C PHE A 77 13.00 -26.77 25.05
N LEU A 78 12.44 -25.63 24.63
CA LEU A 78 13.18 -24.58 23.93
C LEU A 78 14.36 -24.05 24.78
N ARG A 79 14.14 -23.83 26.08
CA ARG A 79 15.19 -23.33 27.00
C ARG A 79 16.26 -24.36 27.34
N SER A 80 15.94 -25.65 27.25
CA SER A 80 16.92 -26.73 27.50
C SER A 80 17.98 -26.85 26.40
N ARG A 81 17.71 -26.29 25.22
CA ARG A 81 18.56 -26.39 24.04
C ARG A 81 19.36 -25.11 23.87
N ARG A 82 20.69 -25.22 23.86
CA ARG A 82 21.62 -24.08 23.78
C ARG A 82 22.00 -23.78 22.32
N ASN A 83 21.04 -23.30 21.53
CA ASN A 83 21.32 -22.81 20.17
C ASN A 83 20.58 -21.49 19.90
N GLN A 84 21.02 -20.74 18.88
CA GLN A 84 20.44 -19.43 18.58
C GLN A 84 18.95 -19.54 18.17
N ILE A 85 18.61 -20.56 17.38
CA ILE A 85 17.25 -20.75 16.88
C ILE A 85 16.26 -21.00 18.03
N SER A 86 16.65 -21.75 19.06
CA SER A 86 15.79 -22.01 20.23
C SER A 86 15.50 -20.73 21.01
N THR A 87 16.49 -19.85 21.16
CA THR A 87 16.33 -18.53 21.79
C THR A 87 15.37 -17.66 20.96
N ASP A 88 15.55 -17.63 19.64
CA ASP A 88 14.66 -16.92 18.72
C ASP A 88 13.23 -17.48 18.76
N CYS A 89 13.06 -18.80 18.88
CA CYS A 89 11.75 -19.45 19.01
C CYS A 89 11.01 -18.98 20.28
N VAL A 90 11.71 -18.83 21.41
CA VAL A 90 11.10 -18.31 22.65
C VAL A 90 10.60 -16.88 22.45
N ASN A 91 11.43 -16.02 21.86
CA ASN A 91 11.09 -14.62 21.59
C ASN A 91 9.91 -14.50 20.61
N ARG A 92 9.93 -15.32 19.54
CA ARG A 92 8.86 -15.37 18.53
C ARG A 92 7.55 -15.84 19.14
N MET A 93 7.57 -16.86 19.98
CA MET A 93 6.35 -17.35 20.63
C MET A 93 5.72 -16.28 21.54
N GLN A 94 6.53 -15.51 22.27
CA GLN A 94 6.03 -14.36 23.06
C GLN A 94 5.39 -13.28 22.17
N LYS A 95 6.03 -12.96 21.04
CA LYS A 95 5.48 -12.00 20.06
C LYS A 95 4.17 -12.52 19.46
N THR A 96 4.09 -13.80 19.10
CA THR A 96 2.87 -14.42 18.58
C THR A 96 1.75 -14.44 19.63
N GLN A 97 2.09 -14.69 20.91
CA GLN A 97 1.11 -14.60 22.00
C GLN A 97 0.55 -13.19 22.15
N LYS A 98 1.39 -12.16 22.05
CA LYS A 98 0.99 -10.74 22.14
C LYS A 98 0.20 -10.28 20.92
N ASN A 99 0.66 -10.65 19.72
CA ASN A 99 0.12 -10.15 18.47
C ASN A 99 -1.02 -11.01 17.94
N GLY A 100 -1.22 -12.22 18.44
CA GLY A 100 -2.24 -13.16 17.96
C GLY A 100 -1.73 -14.10 16.88
N THR A 101 -2.58 -15.05 16.52
CA THR A 101 -2.29 -16.11 15.56
C THR A 101 -2.44 -15.63 14.11
N ARG A 102 -1.54 -16.08 13.22
CA ARG A 102 -1.61 -15.88 11.77
C ARG A 102 -2.87 -16.54 11.19
N LYS A 103 -3.27 -16.13 9.98
CA LYS A 103 -4.39 -16.73 9.23
C LYS A 103 -3.90 -17.67 8.12
N TYR A 104 -2.69 -17.47 7.60
CA TYR A 104 -2.13 -18.25 6.50
C TYR A 104 -0.78 -18.88 6.89
N PRO A 105 -0.40 -20.01 6.24
CA PRO A 105 0.90 -20.64 6.43
C PRO A 105 2.09 -19.69 6.19
N PRO A 106 3.30 -20.05 6.64
CA PRO A 106 4.51 -19.26 6.38
C PRO A 106 4.67 -18.89 4.91
N HIS A 107 5.00 -17.64 4.66
CA HIS A 107 5.29 -17.18 3.31
C HIS A 107 6.63 -17.76 2.82
N GLN A 108 6.80 -17.89 1.49
CA GLN A 108 8.03 -18.45 0.89
C GLN A 108 9.30 -17.75 1.38
N VAL A 109 9.25 -16.43 1.54
CA VAL A 109 10.36 -15.63 2.09
C VAL A 109 10.73 -16.05 3.53
N GLU A 110 9.75 -16.40 4.36
CA GLU A 110 10.00 -16.88 5.73
C GLU A 110 10.69 -18.25 5.71
N VAL A 111 10.28 -19.13 4.79
CA VAL A 111 10.86 -20.46 4.61
C VAL A 111 12.28 -20.38 4.07
N GLU A 112 12.51 -19.56 3.04
CA GLU A 112 13.83 -19.37 2.44
C GLU A 112 14.80 -18.73 3.43
N ALA A 113 14.38 -17.75 4.23
CA ALA A 113 15.23 -17.11 5.22
C ALA A 113 15.81 -18.12 6.23
N ILE A 114 14.95 -18.95 6.83
CA ILE A 114 15.42 -19.91 7.83
C ILE A 114 16.26 -21.05 7.21
N GLN A 115 15.96 -21.45 5.96
CA GLN A 115 16.77 -22.41 5.22
C GLN A 115 18.17 -21.89 4.89
N HIS A 116 18.32 -20.58 4.64
CA HIS A 116 19.61 -19.91 4.48
C HIS A 116 20.26 -19.52 5.81
N LYS A 117 19.75 -20.03 6.95
CA LYS A 117 20.26 -19.80 8.31
C LYS A 117 20.21 -18.33 8.75
N THR A 118 19.27 -17.56 8.21
CA THR A 118 19.01 -16.16 8.60
C THR A 118 17.67 -16.05 9.29
N THR A 119 17.63 -15.46 10.48
CA THR A 119 16.37 -15.20 11.20
C THR A 119 15.85 -13.78 11.03
N GLN A 120 16.67 -12.89 10.45
CA GLN A 120 16.31 -11.54 10.03
C GLN A 120 15.80 -11.57 8.59
N ILE A 121 14.61 -11.02 8.35
CA ILE A 121 14.02 -10.92 7.01
C ILE A 121 13.97 -9.45 6.61
N LEU A 122 14.66 -9.11 5.53
CA LEU A 122 14.60 -7.78 4.93
C LEU A 122 13.64 -7.78 3.74
N HIS A 123 12.61 -6.96 3.80
CA HIS A 123 11.67 -6.76 2.70
C HIS A 123 11.90 -5.41 2.03
N LYS A 124 12.00 -5.43 0.71
CA LYS A 124 12.15 -4.23 -0.12
C LYS A 124 10.83 -3.46 -0.22
N VAL A 125 10.89 -2.15 -0.03
CA VAL A 125 9.76 -1.21 -0.11
C VAL A 125 10.13 -0.09 -1.08
N TYR A 126 9.23 0.18 -2.02
CA TYR A 126 9.38 1.21 -3.05
C TYR A 126 8.61 2.48 -2.67
N PHE A 127 9.12 3.62 -3.11
CA PHE A 127 8.57 4.94 -2.83
C PHE A 127 8.17 5.68 -4.11
N PRO A 128 7.30 6.71 -4.03
CA PRO A 128 6.86 7.46 -5.20
C PRO A 128 7.95 8.24 -5.94
N ASP A 129 9.09 8.51 -5.31
CA ASP A 129 10.23 9.22 -5.89
C ASP A 129 11.18 8.31 -6.69
N ASP A 130 10.70 7.12 -7.06
CA ASP A 130 11.42 6.06 -7.75
C ASP A 130 12.61 5.47 -6.96
N THR A 131 12.68 5.73 -5.65
CA THR A 131 13.65 5.09 -4.75
C THR A 131 13.06 3.85 -4.05
N ASP A 132 13.94 3.08 -3.42
CA ASP A 132 13.57 1.91 -2.62
C ASP A 132 14.50 1.72 -1.42
N GLU A 133 13.99 1.08 -0.39
CA GLU A 133 14.77 0.69 0.78
C GLU A 133 14.36 -0.69 1.32
N ALA A 134 15.31 -1.35 1.99
CA ALA A 134 15.05 -2.58 2.72
C ALA A 134 14.65 -2.30 4.18
N PHE A 135 13.63 -3.01 4.64
CA PHE A 135 13.11 -2.93 6.00
C PHE A 135 13.01 -4.31 6.63
N GLU A 136 13.35 -4.39 7.92
CA GLU A 136 13.16 -5.62 8.67
C GLU A 136 11.67 -5.88 8.91
N VAL A 137 11.26 -7.12 8.61
CA VAL A 137 9.92 -7.64 8.86
C VAL A 137 10.00 -8.96 9.58
N GLU A 138 9.01 -9.22 10.42
CA GLU A 138 8.87 -10.44 11.20
C GLU A 138 7.56 -11.15 10.83
N SER A 139 7.44 -12.42 11.21
CA SER A 139 6.21 -13.19 11.03
C SER A 139 4.99 -12.50 11.68
N SER A 140 5.21 -11.78 12.79
CA SER A 140 4.17 -11.04 13.52
C SER A 140 4.00 -9.58 13.09
N THR A 141 4.73 -9.10 12.08
CA THR A 141 4.63 -7.69 11.63
C THR A 141 3.25 -7.42 11.03
N ARG A 142 2.51 -6.47 11.63
CA ARG A 142 1.26 -5.95 11.05
C ARG A 142 1.55 -4.75 10.15
N ALA A 143 0.66 -4.49 9.20
CA ALA A 143 0.82 -3.40 8.26
C ALA A 143 0.97 -2.04 8.93
N LYS A 144 0.21 -1.75 10.00
CA LYS A 144 0.34 -0.51 10.78
C LYS A 144 1.72 -0.33 11.42
N ASP A 145 2.31 -1.41 11.93
CA ASP A 145 3.60 -1.39 12.63
C ASP A 145 4.71 -1.20 11.58
N PHE A 146 4.56 -1.86 10.44
CA PHE A 146 5.44 -1.70 9.30
C PHE A 146 5.42 -0.26 8.76
N CYS A 147 4.23 0.34 8.57
CA CYS A 147 4.09 1.76 8.22
C CYS A 147 4.80 2.68 9.23
N HIS A 148 4.68 2.39 10.53
CA HIS A 148 5.35 3.17 11.57
C HIS A 148 6.88 3.07 11.48
N ASN A 149 7.42 1.87 11.27
CA ASN A 149 8.85 1.65 11.11
C ASN A 149 9.40 2.39 9.89
N ILE A 150 8.68 2.35 8.77
CA ILE A 150 9.05 3.09 7.56
C ILE A 150 9.04 4.60 7.81
N ALA A 151 7.96 5.13 8.39
CA ALA A 151 7.85 6.55 8.68
C ALA A 151 8.97 7.05 9.61
N ASN A 152 9.32 6.27 10.65
CA ASN A 152 10.41 6.60 11.56
C ASN A 152 11.77 6.61 10.86
N LYS A 153 12.06 5.60 10.02
CA LYS A 153 13.32 5.53 9.28
C LYS A 153 13.48 6.69 8.29
N LEU A 154 12.39 7.06 7.62
CA LEU A 154 12.34 8.20 6.69
C LEU A 154 12.18 9.56 7.40
N MET A 155 12.21 9.60 8.73
CA MET A 155 12.10 10.82 9.54
C MET A 155 10.83 11.63 9.27
N LEU A 156 9.73 10.94 8.95
CA LEU A 156 8.43 11.58 8.76
C LEU A 156 7.88 12.02 10.12
N LYS A 157 7.21 13.17 10.15
CA LYS A 157 6.57 13.69 11.37
C LYS A 157 5.34 12.87 11.79
N SER A 158 4.72 12.17 10.85
CA SER A 158 3.57 11.30 11.12
C SER A 158 3.39 10.25 10.03
N SER A 159 3.06 9.02 10.44
CA SER A 159 2.62 7.93 9.56
C SER A 159 1.13 8.00 9.21
N GLU A 160 0.38 8.95 9.76
CA GLU A 160 -1.07 9.04 9.56
C GLU A 160 -1.43 9.25 8.07
N GLY A 161 -2.35 8.42 7.58
CA GLY A 161 -2.82 8.43 6.20
C GLY A 161 -1.84 7.81 5.20
N PHE A 162 -0.67 7.34 5.64
CA PHE A 162 0.19 6.48 4.82
C PHE A 162 -0.24 5.02 4.92
N SER A 163 -0.01 4.24 3.86
CA SER A 163 -0.36 2.84 3.80
C SER A 163 0.62 2.07 2.92
N LEU A 164 0.69 0.76 3.13
CA LEU A 164 1.35 -0.16 2.23
C LEU A 164 0.43 -0.53 1.07
N PHE A 165 1.00 -0.72 -0.11
CA PHE A 165 0.31 -1.18 -1.31
C PHE A 165 1.10 -2.33 -1.92
N VAL A 166 0.41 -3.43 -2.25
CA VAL A 166 1.02 -4.53 -3.00
C VAL A 166 0.63 -4.41 -4.46
N LYS A 167 1.63 -4.25 -5.32
CA LYS A 167 1.50 -4.33 -6.78
C LYS A 167 1.83 -5.76 -7.21
N ILE A 168 0.87 -6.44 -7.82
CA ILE A 168 1.01 -7.81 -8.31
C ILE A 168 0.22 -7.93 -9.62
N ALA A 169 0.86 -8.45 -10.67
CA ALA A 169 0.33 -8.42 -12.03
C ALA A 169 -0.12 -6.98 -12.41
N ASP A 170 -1.39 -6.79 -12.76
CA ASP A 170 -2.03 -5.52 -13.11
C ASP A 170 -2.76 -4.85 -11.94
N LYS A 171 -2.75 -5.46 -10.74
CA LYS A 171 -3.45 -4.96 -9.56
C LYS A 171 -2.52 -4.23 -8.62
N VAL A 172 -3.04 -3.16 -8.02
CA VAL A 172 -2.44 -2.46 -6.88
C VAL A 172 -3.49 -2.40 -5.78
N ILE A 173 -3.21 -2.99 -4.63
CA ILE A 173 -4.16 -3.13 -3.51
C ILE A 173 -3.50 -2.63 -2.23
N SER A 174 -4.20 -1.78 -1.47
CA SER A 174 -3.69 -1.35 -0.16
C SER A 174 -3.80 -2.46 0.88
N VAL A 175 -2.82 -2.56 1.75
CA VAL A 175 -2.82 -3.52 2.85
C VAL A 175 -3.63 -2.94 4.02
N PRO A 176 -4.66 -3.65 4.53
CA PRO A 176 -5.38 -3.23 5.73
C PRO A 176 -4.43 -3.09 6.92
N GLU A 177 -4.51 -1.98 7.65
CA GLU A 177 -3.60 -1.65 8.76
C GLU A 177 -3.54 -2.75 9.85
N GLY A 178 -4.67 -3.43 10.05
CA GLY A 178 -4.81 -4.50 11.03
C GLY A 178 -4.27 -5.86 10.58
N ASP A 179 -3.96 -6.09 9.30
CA ASP A 179 -3.54 -7.42 8.84
C ASP A 179 -2.04 -7.67 9.08
N PHE A 180 -1.68 -8.94 9.29
CA PHE A 180 -0.28 -9.36 9.23
C PHE A 180 0.21 -9.23 7.80
N PHE A 181 1.39 -8.65 7.61
CA PHE A 181 1.94 -8.35 6.29
C PHE A 181 2.05 -9.62 5.42
N PHE A 182 2.63 -10.69 5.96
CA PHE A 182 2.77 -11.95 5.23
C PHE A 182 1.44 -12.68 4.98
N ASP A 183 0.43 -12.52 5.85
CA ASP A 183 -0.91 -13.06 5.59
C ASP A 183 -1.56 -12.37 4.40
N PHE A 184 -1.47 -11.04 4.34
CA PHE A 184 -2.05 -10.29 3.24
C PHE A 184 -1.38 -10.63 1.91
N VAL A 185 -0.05 -10.65 1.86
CA VAL A 185 0.71 -11.00 0.65
C VAL A 185 0.37 -12.42 0.19
N ARG A 186 0.28 -13.37 1.13
CA ARG A 186 -0.08 -14.77 0.82
C ARG A 186 -1.49 -14.86 0.24
N HIS A 187 -2.48 -14.29 0.95
CA HIS A 187 -3.87 -14.30 0.52
C HIS A 187 -4.05 -13.67 -0.87
N LEU A 188 -3.42 -12.52 -1.10
CA LEU A 188 -3.49 -11.81 -2.37
C LEU A 188 -2.88 -12.65 -3.51
N THR A 189 -1.73 -13.27 -3.27
CA THR A 189 -1.07 -14.14 -4.27
C THR A 189 -1.94 -15.33 -4.64
N ASP A 190 -2.55 -15.98 -3.64
CA ASP A 190 -3.45 -17.12 -3.86
C ASP A 190 -4.74 -16.69 -4.59
N TRP A 191 -5.29 -15.52 -4.27
CA TRP A 191 -6.46 -14.97 -4.96
C TRP A 191 -6.16 -14.66 -6.45
N ILE A 192 -5.03 -14.01 -6.75
CA ILE A 192 -4.60 -13.74 -8.13
C ILE A 192 -4.39 -15.03 -8.92
N ARG A 193 -3.77 -16.05 -8.29
CA ARG A 193 -3.55 -17.35 -8.92
C ARG A 193 -4.87 -18.04 -9.28
N LYS A 194 -5.86 -18.02 -8.39
CA LYS A 194 -7.19 -18.59 -8.65
C LYS A 194 -7.95 -17.84 -9.75
N ALA A 195 -7.80 -16.51 -9.81
CA ALA A 195 -8.46 -15.69 -10.83
C ALA A 195 -7.82 -15.80 -12.23
N ARG A 196 -6.59 -16.30 -12.33
CA ARG A 196 -5.83 -16.45 -13.59
C ARG A 196 -5.34 -17.90 -13.78
N PRO A 197 -6.25 -18.86 -14.02
CA PRO A 197 -5.85 -20.25 -14.27
C PRO A 197 -5.08 -20.35 -15.59
N THR A 198 -3.93 -21.02 -15.57
CA THR A 198 -3.13 -21.34 -16.77
C THR A 198 -3.68 -22.59 -17.46
N ARG A 199 -3.67 -22.60 -18.79
CA ARG A 199 -4.19 -23.72 -19.62
C ARG A 199 -3.32 -24.98 -19.56
N ASP A 200 -2.03 -24.84 -19.27
CA ASP A 200 -1.03 -25.93 -19.39
C ASP A 200 -0.58 -26.53 -18.05
N GLY A 201 -1.28 -26.27 -16.95
CA GLY A 201 -0.90 -26.78 -15.62
C GLY A 201 0.41 -26.20 -15.05
N SER A 202 1.05 -25.27 -15.76
CA SER A 202 2.21 -24.50 -15.27
C SER A 202 1.73 -23.50 -14.23
N VAL A 203 2.26 -23.55 -13.00
CA VAL A 203 1.90 -22.57 -11.96
C VAL A 203 2.60 -21.25 -12.29
N PRO A 204 1.87 -20.16 -12.61
CA PRO A 204 2.51 -18.88 -12.88
C PRO A 204 3.20 -18.39 -11.61
N SER A 205 4.48 -18.05 -11.73
CA SER A 205 5.21 -17.33 -10.69
C SER A 205 4.80 -15.87 -10.75
N PHE A 206 4.27 -15.34 -9.64
CA PHE A 206 3.96 -13.92 -9.52
C PHE A 206 5.02 -13.24 -8.67
N THR A 207 5.69 -12.26 -9.24
CA THR A 207 6.50 -11.30 -8.47
C THR A 207 5.61 -10.15 -8.03
N TYR A 208 5.67 -9.78 -6.75
CA TYR A 208 4.98 -8.61 -6.23
C TYR A 208 5.98 -7.54 -5.79
N GLN A 209 5.53 -6.28 -5.78
CA GLN A 209 6.28 -5.15 -5.24
C GLN A 209 5.46 -4.51 -4.12
N VAL A 210 6.11 -4.10 -3.04
CA VAL A 210 5.48 -3.38 -1.93
C VAL A 210 5.82 -1.91 -2.03
N PHE A 211 4.81 -1.06 -2.07
CA PHE A 211 4.95 0.38 -2.09
C PHE A 211 4.47 0.97 -0.77
N PHE A 212 5.13 2.02 -0.29
CA PHE A 212 4.63 2.84 0.82
C PHE A 212 4.24 4.20 0.26
N MET A 213 2.98 4.61 0.43
CA MET A 213 2.45 5.82 -0.21
C MET A 213 1.39 6.51 0.66
N LYS A 214 1.16 7.80 0.43
CA LYS A 214 0.05 8.53 1.03
C LYS A 214 -1.28 8.05 0.43
N LYS A 215 -2.13 7.44 1.26
CA LYS A 215 -3.47 6.97 0.91
C LYS A 215 -4.53 8.03 1.24
N LEU A 216 -4.49 8.57 2.46
CA LEU A 216 -5.48 9.53 2.97
C LEU A 216 -4.82 10.89 3.20
N TRP A 217 -5.38 11.94 2.59
CA TRP A 217 -4.79 13.28 2.52
C TRP A 217 -5.42 14.30 3.49
N THR A 218 -6.11 13.84 4.53
CA THR A 218 -6.95 14.67 5.42
C THR A 218 -6.18 15.80 6.10
N ASN A 219 -5.00 15.50 6.65
CA ASN A 219 -4.20 16.42 7.46
C ASN A 219 -2.91 16.87 6.75
N THR A 220 -2.81 16.66 5.44
CA THR A 220 -1.65 17.01 4.63
C THR A 220 -1.59 18.52 4.42
N VAL A 221 -0.49 19.17 4.84
CA VAL A 221 -0.24 20.60 4.63
C VAL A 221 1.19 20.77 4.11
N PRO A 222 1.40 21.26 2.86
CA PRO A 222 2.74 21.45 2.31
C PRO A 222 3.62 22.36 3.17
N GLY A 223 4.88 22.01 3.31
CA GLY A 223 5.88 22.66 4.16
C GLY A 223 5.84 22.22 5.63
N LYS A 224 4.80 21.51 6.08
CA LYS A 224 4.73 21.02 7.47
C LYS A 224 5.69 19.86 7.70
N ASP A 225 5.86 18.98 6.72
CA ASP A 225 6.74 17.81 6.77
C ASP A 225 7.53 17.72 5.46
N SER A 226 8.77 18.23 5.50
CA SER A 226 9.61 18.38 4.31
C SER A 226 9.99 17.04 3.68
N TYR A 227 10.24 16.00 4.49
CA TYR A 227 10.54 14.66 3.99
C TYR A 227 9.30 14.07 3.29
N ALA A 228 8.12 14.25 3.90
CA ALA A 228 6.88 13.78 3.28
C ALA A 228 6.60 14.48 1.94
N ASP A 229 6.84 15.78 1.86
CA ASP A 229 6.66 16.57 0.63
C ASP A 229 7.60 16.11 -0.49
N GLN A 230 8.87 15.85 -0.15
CA GLN A 230 9.92 15.53 -1.11
C GLN A 230 9.84 14.11 -1.67
N ILE A 231 9.49 13.13 -0.82
CA ILE A 231 9.48 11.70 -1.16
C ILE A 231 8.09 11.28 -1.69
N PHE A 232 7.00 11.84 -1.12
CA PHE A 232 5.65 11.36 -1.41
C PHE A 232 4.78 12.41 -2.09
N HIS A 233 4.54 13.55 -1.46
CA HIS A 233 3.43 14.41 -1.89
C HIS A 233 3.64 14.96 -3.30
N TYR A 234 4.84 15.47 -3.60
CA TYR A 234 5.17 15.98 -4.93
C TYR A 234 5.02 14.91 -6.00
N HIS A 235 5.63 13.75 -5.79
CA HIS A 235 5.67 12.66 -6.77
C HIS A 235 4.32 11.95 -6.94
N GLN A 236 3.45 11.99 -5.94
CA GLN A 236 2.08 11.48 -6.06
C GLN A 236 1.14 12.47 -6.75
N GLU A 237 1.29 13.78 -6.54
CA GLU A 237 0.42 14.79 -7.16
C GLU A 237 0.84 15.19 -8.58
N LEU A 238 2.15 15.21 -8.88
CA LEU A 238 2.67 15.53 -10.21
C LEU A 238 2.01 14.74 -11.35
N PRO A 239 1.93 13.40 -11.32
CA PRO A 239 1.29 12.65 -12.40
C PRO A 239 -0.21 12.93 -12.51
N LYS A 240 -0.89 13.34 -11.42
CA LYS A 240 -2.32 13.71 -11.45
C LYS A 240 -2.52 15.06 -12.13
N LEU A 241 -1.61 16.01 -11.88
CA LEU A 241 -1.53 17.28 -12.63
C LEU A 241 -1.29 17.03 -14.11
N LEU A 242 -0.25 16.24 -14.46
CA LEU A 242 0.13 16.02 -15.85
C LEU A 242 -0.95 15.26 -16.66
N ARG A 243 -1.75 14.41 -16.01
CA ARG A 243 -2.94 13.81 -16.63
C ARG A 243 -4.07 14.81 -16.89
N GLY A 244 -4.01 16.01 -16.32
CA GLY A 244 -5.05 17.03 -16.48
C GLY A 244 -6.27 16.77 -15.61
N TYR A 245 -6.13 16.16 -14.42
CA TYR A 245 -7.30 15.91 -13.56
C TYR A 245 -7.82 17.14 -12.83
N HIS A 246 -7.10 18.26 -12.88
CA HIS A 246 -7.44 19.49 -12.17
C HIS A 246 -7.85 20.59 -13.16
N LYS A 247 -8.77 21.47 -12.74
CA LYS A 247 -9.05 22.72 -13.46
C LYS A 247 -7.86 23.65 -13.24
N CYS A 248 -7.06 23.87 -14.29
CA CYS A 248 -5.82 24.65 -14.24
C CYS A 248 -5.84 25.72 -15.34
N GLY A 249 -5.52 26.97 -14.98
CA GLY A 249 -5.35 28.05 -15.96
C GLY A 249 -4.03 27.95 -16.73
N LYS A 250 -3.93 28.58 -17.92
CA LYS A 250 -2.69 28.58 -18.71
C LYS A 250 -1.50 29.19 -17.96
N GLU A 251 -1.72 30.28 -17.23
CA GLU A 251 -0.69 30.96 -16.45
C GLU A 251 -0.17 30.09 -15.30
N GLU A 252 -1.08 29.48 -14.52
CA GLU A 252 -0.74 28.52 -13.48
C GLU A 252 0.01 27.31 -14.05
N ALA A 253 -0.41 26.80 -15.21
CA ALA A 253 0.27 25.69 -15.88
C ALA A 253 1.71 26.06 -16.28
N ALA A 254 1.95 27.27 -16.79
CA ALA A 254 3.30 27.74 -17.09
C ALA A 254 4.17 27.88 -15.83
N GLN A 255 3.59 28.41 -14.73
CA GLN A 255 4.26 28.52 -13.45
C GLN A 255 4.62 27.15 -12.87
N LEU A 256 3.68 26.21 -12.86
CA LEU A 256 3.90 24.83 -12.42
C LEU A 256 4.93 24.14 -13.31
N GLY A 257 4.88 24.34 -14.63
CA GLY A 257 5.86 23.81 -15.58
C GLY A 257 7.29 24.30 -15.30
N ALA A 258 7.44 25.57 -14.88
CA ALA A 258 8.73 26.10 -14.45
C ALA A 258 9.25 25.45 -13.16
N LEU A 259 8.38 25.21 -12.19
CA LEU A 259 8.73 24.50 -10.95
C LEU A 259 9.10 23.04 -11.23
N ILE A 260 8.35 22.34 -12.08
CA ILE A 260 8.66 20.96 -12.48
C ILE A 260 10.02 20.89 -13.19
N TYR A 261 10.29 21.82 -14.11
CA TYR A 261 11.59 21.90 -14.77
C TYR A 261 12.72 22.14 -13.76
N ARG A 262 12.52 23.05 -12.80
CA ARG A 262 13.48 23.34 -11.72
C ARG A 262 13.75 22.13 -10.84
N VAL A 263 12.74 21.33 -10.51
CA VAL A 263 12.93 20.08 -9.75
C VAL A 263 13.86 19.11 -10.49
N LYS A 264 13.74 19.02 -11.82
CA LYS A 264 14.55 18.13 -12.66
C LYS A 264 15.97 18.65 -12.93
N CYS A 265 16.12 19.95 -13.16
CA CYS A 265 17.35 20.53 -13.71
C CYS A 265 18.06 21.51 -12.77
N GLY A 266 17.47 21.87 -11.63
CA GLY A 266 17.99 22.91 -10.75
C GLY A 266 18.13 24.25 -11.48
N ASP A 267 19.23 24.97 -11.22
CA ASP A 267 19.59 26.22 -11.91
C ASP A 267 20.29 26.01 -13.28
N ASN A 268 20.33 24.77 -13.79
CA ASN A 268 20.96 24.49 -15.09
C ASN A 268 20.09 24.97 -16.27
N LYS A 269 20.58 26.00 -16.95
CA LYS A 269 19.91 26.63 -18.11
C LYS A 269 20.12 25.90 -19.44
N SER A 270 21.04 24.94 -19.52
CA SER A 270 21.38 24.25 -20.78
C SER A 270 20.19 23.52 -21.42
N GLY A 271 19.25 23.01 -20.61
CA GLY A 271 18.05 22.31 -21.07
C GLY A 271 16.89 23.20 -21.53
N LEU A 272 16.92 24.52 -21.29
CA LEU A 272 15.78 25.41 -21.56
C LEU A 272 15.42 25.47 -23.06
N ALA A 273 16.41 25.28 -23.94
CA ALA A 273 16.17 25.23 -25.38
C ALA A 273 15.27 24.05 -25.78
N ASN A 274 15.31 22.95 -25.02
CA ASN A 274 14.60 21.70 -25.31
C ASN A 274 13.19 21.64 -24.73
N ILE A 275 12.72 22.65 -23.98
CA ILE A 275 11.36 22.68 -23.39
C ILE A 275 10.25 22.28 -24.37
N PRO A 276 10.23 22.73 -25.65
CA PRO A 276 9.21 22.32 -26.61
C PRO A 276 9.06 20.80 -26.79
N ARG A 277 10.16 20.04 -26.62
CA ARG A 277 10.18 18.57 -26.70
C ARG A 277 9.72 17.88 -25.41
N MET A 278 9.72 18.62 -24.29
CA MET A 278 9.47 18.11 -22.94
C MET A 278 8.08 18.48 -22.42
N LEU A 279 7.24 19.16 -23.22
CA LEU A 279 5.98 19.75 -22.74
C LEU A 279 5.04 18.75 -22.06
N ARG A 280 5.00 17.48 -22.50
CA ARG A 280 4.16 16.43 -21.88
C ARG A 280 4.59 16.08 -20.46
N GLU A 281 5.81 16.43 -20.07
CA GLU A 281 6.33 16.23 -18.73
C GLU A 281 6.22 17.47 -17.84
N LEU A 282 5.81 18.62 -18.40
CA LEU A 282 5.79 19.92 -17.73
C LEU A 282 4.38 20.53 -17.66
N ILE A 283 3.52 20.24 -18.63
CA ILE A 283 2.20 20.85 -18.81
C ILE A 283 1.11 19.76 -18.76
N PRO A 284 -0.04 20.02 -18.10
CA PRO A 284 -1.20 19.13 -18.15
C PRO A 284 -1.58 18.73 -19.58
N SER A 285 -1.86 17.45 -19.78
CA SER A 285 -2.04 16.86 -21.12
C SER A 285 -3.13 17.52 -21.96
N ASP A 286 -4.18 18.04 -21.32
CA ASP A 286 -5.28 18.78 -21.94
C ASP A 286 -4.94 20.23 -22.30
N LEU A 287 -3.89 20.81 -21.70
CA LEU A 287 -3.42 22.16 -21.97
C LEU A 287 -2.25 22.23 -22.96
N VAL A 288 -1.58 21.11 -23.26
CA VAL A 288 -0.41 21.11 -24.16
C VAL A 288 -0.70 21.80 -25.50
N LYS A 289 -1.90 21.56 -26.07
CA LYS A 289 -2.32 22.15 -27.36
C LYS A 289 -2.94 23.55 -27.24
N ALA A 290 -3.07 24.09 -26.03
CA ALA A 290 -3.74 25.36 -25.80
C ALA A 290 -2.88 26.59 -26.18
N SER A 291 -1.57 26.41 -26.37
CA SER A 291 -0.61 27.42 -26.84
C SER A 291 0.45 26.76 -27.73
N SER A 292 1.17 27.55 -28.54
CA SER A 292 2.28 27.01 -29.33
C SER A 292 3.43 26.52 -28.44
N PRO A 293 4.25 25.55 -28.88
CA PRO A 293 5.38 25.07 -28.09
C PRO A 293 6.38 26.16 -27.71
N ASP A 294 6.62 27.13 -28.61
CA ASP A 294 7.51 28.26 -28.34
C ASP A 294 6.91 29.28 -27.37
N ASP A 295 5.59 29.48 -27.40
CA ASP A 295 4.92 30.31 -26.39
C ASP A 295 4.99 29.64 -25.02
N TRP A 296 4.74 28.34 -24.90
CA TRP A 296 4.92 27.62 -23.64
C TRP A 296 6.34 27.76 -23.12
N LYS A 297 7.35 27.53 -23.98
CA LYS A 297 8.75 27.75 -23.66
C LYS A 297 9.00 29.16 -23.12
N ARG A 298 8.50 30.20 -23.80
CA ARG A 298 8.69 31.60 -23.39
C ARG A 298 8.12 31.86 -21.99
N HIS A 299 6.90 31.41 -21.71
CA HIS A 299 6.26 31.61 -20.40
C HIS A 299 6.97 30.81 -19.29
N ILE A 300 7.28 29.54 -19.53
CA ILE A 300 8.00 28.68 -18.58
C ILE A 300 9.36 29.29 -18.21
N ILE A 301 10.14 29.74 -19.20
CA ILE A 301 11.43 30.41 -18.96
C ILE A 301 11.23 31.71 -18.15
N GLY A 302 10.18 32.47 -18.46
CA GLY A 302 9.82 33.68 -17.71
C GLY A 302 9.62 33.42 -16.21
N TYR A 303 8.83 32.41 -15.86
CA TYR A 303 8.64 32.01 -14.46
C TYR A 303 9.90 31.39 -13.85
N TYR A 304 10.59 30.53 -14.58
CA TYR A 304 11.81 29.87 -14.11
C TYR A 304 12.89 30.88 -13.69
N ASN A 305 13.07 31.95 -14.48
CA ASN A 305 14.02 33.02 -14.17
C ASN A 305 13.57 33.90 -12.99
N LYS A 306 12.26 34.10 -12.77
CA LYS A 306 11.73 34.81 -11.60
C LYS A 306 12.04 34.08 -10.29
N ASN A 307 12.18 32.76 -10.34
CA ASN A 307 12.51 31.91 -9.21
C ASN A 307 14.00 31.50 -9.16
N ALA A 308 14.90 32.32 -9.70
CA ALA A 308 16.34 32.04 -9.68
C ALA A 308 16.87 31.82 -8.24
N GLY A 309 17.76 30.83 -8.06
CA GLY A 309 18.32 30.47 -6.76
C GLY A 309 17.42 29.57 -5.89
N MET A 310 16.20 29.26 -6.33
CA MET A 310 15.33 28.30 -5.64
C MET A 310 15.85 26.87 -5.83
N SER A 311 16.01 26.14 -4.74
CA SER A 311 16.42 24.74 -4.72
C SER A 311 15.35 23.79 -5.28
N SER A 312 15.72 22.52 -5.52
CA SER A 312 14.77 21.50 -5.97
C SER A 312 13.71 21.23 -4.91
N GLU A 313 14.11 21.20 -3.64
CA GLU A 313 13.26 20.96 -2.48
C GLU A 313 12.24 22.10 -2.28
N GLU A 314 12.69 23.34 -2.38
CA GLU A 314 11.80 24.52 -2.34
C GLU A 314 10.83 24.52 -3.52
N ALA A 315 11.29 24.15 -4.72
CA ALA A 315 10.44 24.05 -5.91
C ALA A 315 9.34 22.99 -5.75
N LYS A 316 9.64 21.83 -5.14
CA LYS A 316 8.63 20.80 -4.81
C LYS A 316 7.59 21.34 -3.82
N VAL A 317 8.02 22.04 -2.77
CA VAL A 317 7.10 22.61 -1.77
C VAL A 317 6.25 23.71 -2.37
N GLU A 318 6.82 24.59 -3.19
CA GLU A 318 6.07 25.67 -3.84
C GLU A 318 5.07 25.13 -4.86
N PHE A 319 5.45 24.10 -5.63
CA PHE A 319 4.53 23.37 -6.49
C PHE A 319 3.32 22.86 -5.69
N LEU A 320 3.59 22.20 -4.56
CA LEU A 320 2.53 21.68 -3.69
C LEU A 320 1.67 22.80 -3.10
N ARG A 321 2.24 23.94 -2.71
CA ARG A 321 1.48 25.08 -2.16
C ARG A 321 0.52 25.70 -3.17
N ILE A 322 0.88 25.74 -4.44
CA ILE A 322 0.00 26.22 -5.51
C ILE A 322 -1.21 25.28 -5.62
N ILE A 323 -0.95 23.98 -5.84
CA ILE A 323 -2.04 23.01 -6.08
C ILE A 323 -2.86 22.69 -4.83
N TYR A 324 -2.30 22.89 -3.62
CA TYR A 324 -3.00 22.68 -2.34
C TYR A 324 -4.26 23.55 -2.19
N LYS A 325 -4.31 24.69 -2.89
CA LYS A 325 -5.48 25.57 -2.92
C LYS A 325 -6.67 24.96 -3.69
N TRP A 326 -6.42 23.96 -4.52
CA TRP A 326 -7.46 23.37 -5.35
C TRP A 326 -8.32 22.37 -4.55
N PRO A 327 -9.65 22.36 -4.77
CA PRO A 327 -10.57 21.43 -4.08
C PRO A 327 -10.31 19.96 -4.42
N THR A 328 -9.51 19.70 -5.47
CA THR A 328 -9.15 18.37 -5.96
C THR A 328 -7.74 17.93 -5.53
N PHE A 329 -7.01 18.70 -4.73
CA PHE A 329 -5.72 18.30 -4.16
C PHE A 329 -5.84 17.03 -3.31
N GLY A 330 -4.86 16.14 -3.41
CA GLY A 330 -4.81 14.93 -2.58
C GLY A 330 -5.96 13.96 -2.87
N SER A 331 -6.43 13.93 -4.12
CA SER A 331 -7.53 13.06 -4.55
C SER A 331 -7.02 11.77 -5.20
N ALA A 332 -7.81 10.71 -5.09
CA ALA A 332 -7.78 9.60 -6.03
C ALA A 332 -8.83 9.84 -7.12
N PHE A 333 -8.42 9.69 -8.38
CA PHE A 333 -9.24 9.98 -9.55
C PHE A 333 -9.65 8.71 -10.28
N PHE A 334 -10.90 8.66 -10.73
CA PHE A 334 -11.51 7.52 -11.44
C PHE A 334 -12.33 8.03 -12.60
N GLU A 335 -11.95 7.66 -13.82
CA GLU A 335 -12.82 7.85 -14.99
C GLU A 335 -13.83 6.69 -15.01
N VAL A 336 -15.12 7.05 -15.05
CA VAL A 336 -16.23 6.09 -14.97
C VAL A 336 -17.32 6.46 -15.95
N LYS A 337 -18.14 5.47 -16.33
CA LYS A 337 -19.39 5.72 -17.04
C LYS A 337 -20.57 5.64 -16.06
N GLN A 338 -21.30 6.73 -15.86
CA GLN A 338 -22.47 6.79 -14.99
C GLN A 338 -23.75 6.50 -15.78
N THR A 339 -24.76 5.91 -15.12
CA THR A 339 -26.02 5.49 -15.78
C THR A 339 -27.29 5.96 -15.05
N THR A 340 -27.20 6.86 -14.07
CA THR A 340 -28.32 7.20 -13.17
C THR A 340 -28.73 8.67 -13.20
N GLU A 341 -27.82 9.59 -13.51
CA GLU A 341 -28.06 11.02 -13.44
C GLU A 341 -28.12 11.63 -14.86
N PRO A 342 -29.32 11.92 -15.40
CA PRO A 342 -29.49 12.38 -16.78
C PRO A 342 -28.96 13.80 -17.01
N ASN A 343 -28.79 14.59 -15.95
CA ASN A 343 -28.25 15.95 -16.02
C ASN A 343 -26.72 16.00 -16.08
N TYR A 344 -26.05 14.85 -15.90
CA TYR A 344 -24.60 14.75 -15.98
C TYR A 344 -24.17 14.03 -17.25
N PRO A 345 -22.97 14.32 -17.78
CA PRO A 345 -22.40 13.54 -18.87
C PRO A 345 -22.34 12.04 -18.52
N GLU A 346 -22.43 11.17 -19.53
CA GLU A 346 -22.26 9.72 -19.32
C GLU A 346 -20.88 9.39 -18.75
N ILE A 347 -19.83 10.08 -19.21
CA ILE A 347 -18.49 9.91 -18.68
C ILE A 347 -18.22 10.97 -17.61
N LEU A 348 -17.87 10.52 -16.42
CA LEU A 348 -17.49 11.38 -15.30
C LEU A 348 -16.07 11.08 -14.84
N LEU A 349 -15.39 12.13 -14.38
CA LEU A 349 -14.20 12.00 -13.57
C LEU A 349 -14.62 12.10 -12.09
N ILE A 350 -14.50 11.01 -11.34
CA ILE A 350 -14.75 11.00 -9.90
C ILE A 350 -13.45 11.28 -9.16
N ALA A 351 -13.50 12.19 -8.18
CA ALA A 351 -12.39 12.44 -7.25
C ALA A 351 -12.80 12.16 -5.80
N ILE A 352 -12.13 11.21 -5.15
CA ILE A 352 -12.33 10.89 -3.72
C ILE A 352 -11.20 11.52 -2.91
N ASN A 353 -11.53 12.41 -1.98
CA ASN A 353 -10.56 13.12 -1.15
C ASN A 353 -11.15 13.51 0.22
N LYS A 354 -10.45 14.36 0.98
CA LYS A 354 -10.87 14.79 2.33
C LYS A 354 -12.25 15.48 2.40
N HIS A 355 -12.75 15.98 1.28
CA HIS A 355 -14.05 16.65 1.18
C HIS A 355 -15.21 15.67 0.90
N GLY A 356 -14.92 14.42 0.52
CA GLY A 356 -15.90 13.43 0.11
C GLY A 356 -15.67 12.93 -1.31
N VAL A 357 -16.77 12.72 -2.05
CA VAL A 357 -16.76 12.29 -3.45
C VAL A 357 -17.20 13.44 -4.35
N ASN A 358 -16.33 13.85 -5.27
CA ASN A 358 -16.60 14.90 -6.24
C ASN A 358 -16.91 14.30 -7.60
N LEU A 359 -17.94 14.80 -8.28
CA LEU A 359 -18.28 14.49 -9.66
C LEU A 359 -17.77 15.62 -10.54
N ILE A 360 -16.86 15.32 -11.47
CA ILE A 360 -16.15 16.32 -12.27
C ILE A 360 -16.44 16.08 -13.74
N HIS A 361 -16.75 17.16 -14.47
CA HIS A 361 -16.90 17.11 -15.92
C HIS A 361 -15.54 16.83 -16.58
N PRO A 362 -15.40 15.79 -17.43
CA PRO A 362 -14.10 15.34 -17.94
C PRO A 362 -13.40 16.38 -18.83
N SER A 363 -14.15 17.17 -19.61
CA SER A 363 -13.56 18.22 -20.48
C SER A 363 -13.28 19.53 -19.73
N THR A 364 -14.31 20.17 -19.15
CA THR A 364 -14.19 21.49 -18.49
C THR A 364 -13.50 21.45 -17.13
N LYS A 365 -13.35 20.26 -16.53
CA LYS A 365 -12.82 20.03 -15.17
C LYS A 365 -13.62 20.72 -14.06
N GLU A 366 -14.86 21.11 -14.35
CA GLU A 366 -15.75 21.71 -13.36
C GLU A 366 -16.34 20.65 -12.43
N ILE A 367 -16.38 20.97 -11.14
CA ILE A 367 -17.02 20.12 -10.13
C ILE A 367 -18.52 20.33 -10.27
N LEU A 368 -19.21 19.30 -10.74
CA LEU A 368 -20.66 19.25 -10.91
C LEU A 368 -21.38 19.07 -9.57
N ALA A 369 -20.79 18.27 -8.68
CA ALA A 369 -21.28 18.05 -7.32
C ALA A 369 -20.17 17.58 -6.38
N THR A 370 -20.31 17.89 -5.09
CA THR A 370 -19.52 17.32 -4.00
C THR A 370 -20.45 16.66 -3.00
N HIS A 371 -20.23 15.37 -2.74
CA HIS A 371 -20.96 14.59 -1.75
C HIS A 371 -20.06 14.32 -0.53
N PRO A 372 -20.23 15.06 0.58
CA PRO A 372 -19.49 14.83 1.81
C PRO A 372 -19.75 13.43 2.35
N PHE A 373 -18.75 12.83 3.01
CA PHE A 373 -18.88 11.50 3.62
C PHE A 373 -20.08 11.38 4.57
N THR A 374 -20.44 12.45 5.28
CA THR A 374 -21.60 12.50 6.18
C THR A 374 -22.95 12.38 5.47
N LYS A 375 -23.01 12.60 4.15
CA LYS A 375 -24.21 12.44 3.32
C LYS A 375 -24.25 11.10 2.58
N ILE A 376 -23.19 10.30 2.61
CA ILE A 376 -23.15 8.99 1.95
C ILE A 376 -23.69 7.96 2.95
N SER A 377 -24.82 7.35 2.64
CA SER A 377 -25.47 6.37 3.54
C SER A 377 -25.03 4.93 3.29
N ASN A 378 -24.72 4.60 2.03
CA ASN A 378 -24.25 3.27 1.67
C ASN A 378 -23.46 3.30 0.35
N TRP A 379 -22.56 2.33 0.16
CA TRP A 379 -21.88 2.08 -1.09
C TRP A 379 -21.61 0.59 -1.27
N SER A 380 -21.42 0.16 -2.51
CA SER A 380 -21.02 -1.20 -2.84
C SER A 380 -20.22 -1.22 -4.14
N SER A 381 -19.40 -2.25 -4.31
CA SER A 381 -18.63 -2.43 -5.52
C SER A 381 -18.68 -3.88 -6.01
N GLY A 382 -18.51 -4.04 -7.31
CA GLY A 382 -18.30 -5.33 -7.96
C GLY A 382 -17.12 -5.25 -8.93
N ASN A 383 -16.90 -6.31 -9.69
CA ASN A 383 -15.80 -6.36 -10.67
C ASN A 383 -15.96 -5.36 -11.83
N THR A 384 -17.19 -4.91 -12.09
CA THR A 384 -17.55 -4.06 -13.24
C THR A 384 -18.30 -2.79 -12.85
N TYR A 385 -18.57 -2.57 -11.55
CA TYR A 385 -19.34 -1.42 -11.11
C TYR A 385 -18.94 -0.90 -9.73
N PHE A 386 -19.31 0.34 -9.49
CA PHE A 386 -19.33 1.00 -8.20
C PHE A 386 -20.68 1.71 -8.02
N HIS A 387 -21.30 1.56 -6.86
CA HIS A 387 -22.60 2.15 -6.55
C HIS A 387 -22.53 2.90 -5.22
N MET A 388 -23.12 4.10 -5.14
CA MET A 388 -23.30 4.84 -3.88
C MET A 388 -24.70 5.44 -3.76
N THR A 389 -25.18 5.52 -2.53
CA THR A 389 -26.44 6.20 -2.16
C THR A 389 -26.12 7.45 -1.36
N ILE A 390 -26.65 8.59 -1.79
CA ILE A 390 -26.48 9.91 -1.16
C ILE A 390 -27.80 10.32 -0.51
N GLY A 391 -27.79 10.68 0.77
CA GLY A 391 -28.98 11.00 1.55
C GLY A 391 -29.60 9.79 2.22
N ASN A 392 -30.88 9.89 2.60
CA ASN A 392 -31.60 8.81 3.28
C ASN A 392 -32.27 7.84 2.29
N LEU A 393 -32.68 6.66 2.76
CA LEU A 393 -33.26 5.60 1.91
C LEU A 393 -34.57 6.02 1.19
N VAL A 394 -35.23 7.10 1.62
CA VAL A 394 -36.56 7.53 1.12
C VAL A 394 -36.47 8.68 0.11
N ARG A 395 -35.46 9.57 0.21
CA ARG A 395 -35.27 10.74 -0.68
C ARG A 395 -33.83 10.88 -1.19
N GLY A 396 -33.03 9.83 -1.09
CA GLY A 396 -31.65 9.84 -1.52
C GLY A 396 -31.50 9.66 -3.03
N SER A 397 -30.47 10.28 -3.61
CA SER A 397 -30.04 10.01 -4.99
C SER A 397 -29.11 8.80 -5.02
N LYS A 398 -29.10 8.08 -6.14
CA LYS A 398 -28.24 6.93 -6.37
C LYS A 398 -27.30 7.24 -7.53
N LEU A 399 -26.03 6.92 -7.35
CA LEU A 399 -25.04 7.00 -8.42
C LEU A 399 -24.51 5.60 -8.71
N LEU A 400 -24.78 5.11 -9.92
CA LEU A 400 -24.22 3.86 -10.44
C LEU A 400 -23.17 4.18 -11.51
N CYS A 401 -21.99 3.59 -11.36
CA CYS A 401 -20.84 3.80 -12.21
C CYS A 401 -20.33 2.45 -12.73
N GLU A 402 -20.18 2.30 -14.05
CA GLU A 402 -19.44 1.21 -14.66
C GLU A 402 -17.93 1.47 -14.52
N THR A 403 -17.22 0.57 -13.86
CA THR A 403 -15.77 0.67 -13.63
C THR A 403 -15.17 -0.66 -13.16
N SER A 404 -13.92 -0.95 -13.55
CA SER A 404 -13.14 -2.07 -13.03
C SER A 404 -12.36 -1.75 -11.75
N LEU A 405 -12.46 -0.50 -11.28
CA LEU A 405 -11.75 0.02 -10.11
C LEU A 405 -12.65 0.20 -8.88
N GLY A 406 -13.86 -0.37 -8.89
CA GLY A 406 -14.82 -0.26 -7.79
C GLY A 406 -14.23 -0.67 -6.43
N TYR A 407 -13.41 -1.71 -6.41
CA TYR A 407 -12.71 -2.16 -5.20
C TYR A 407 -11.77 -1.11 -4.59
N LYS A 408 -11.13 -0.25 -5.40
CA LYS A 408 -10.29 0.86 -4.91
C LYS A 408 -11.13 2.01 -4.37
N MET A 409 -12.25 2.29 -5.03
CA MET A 409 -13.18 3.34 -4.61
C MET A 409 -13.81 2.99 -3.26
N ASP A 410 -14.25 1.74 -3.11
CA ASP A 410 -14.79 1.16 -1.88
C ASP A 410 -13.78 1.20 -0.73
N ASP A 411 -12.56 0.71 -0.96
CA ASP A 411 -11.48 0.76 0.03
C ASP A 411 -11.17 2.20 0.50
N LEU A 412 -11.08 3.16 -0.43
CA LEU A 412 -10.83 4.56 -0.08
C LEU A 412 -11.98 5.17 0.71
N LEU A 413 -13.23 4.95 0.31
CA LEU A 413 -14.42 5.44 1.03
C LEU A 413 -14.46 4.89 2.45
N THR A 414 -14.30 3.57 2.57
CA THR A 414 -14.23 2.87 3.85
C THR A 414 -13.13 3.46 4.74
N SER A 415 -11.96 3.70 4.16
CA SER A 415 -10.79 4.23 4.89
C SER A 415 -11.02 5.68 5.36
N TYR A 416 -11.52 6.56 4.49
CA TYR A 416 -11.80 7.95 4.86
C TYR A 416 -12.90 8.06 5.91
N ILE A 417 -14.00 7.30 5.78
CA ILE A 417 -15.10 7.29 6.74
C ILE A 417 -14.62 6.75 8.09
N SER A 418 -13.83 5.67 8.10
CA SER A 418 -13.27 5.10 9.34
C SER A 418 -12.37 6.10 10.07
N LEU A 419 -11.51 6.82 9.34
CA LEU A 419 -10.65 7.87 9.89
C LEU A 419 -11.48 9.03 10.47
N MET A 420 -12.53 9.46 9.77
CA MET A 420 -13.45 10.51 10.23
C MET A 420 -14.15 10.12 11.53
N LEU A 421 -14.74 8.91 11.60
CA LEU A 421 -15.42 8.42 12.80
C LEU A 421 -14.48 8.30 13.99
N THR A 422 -13.27 7.79 13.77
CA THR A 422 -12.24 7.69 14.82
C THR A 422 -11.86 9.07 15.37
N SER A 423 -11.73 10.06 14.48
CA SER A 423 -11.39 11.45 14.86
C SER A 423 -12.51 12.11 15.65
N MET A 424 -13.77 11.91 15.26
CA MET A 424 -14.94 12.42 15.99
C MET A 424 -15.06 11.82 17.40
N ASN A 425 -14.75 10.53 17.55
CA ASN A 425 -14.78 9.86 18.85
C ASN A 425 -13.67 10.37 19.78
N LYS A 426 -12.45 10.60 19.27
CA LYS A 426 -11.35 11.21 20.04
C LYS A 426 -11.70 12.61 20.53
N GLN A 427 -12.36 13.43 19.71
CA GLN A 427 -12.80 14.77 20.13
C GLN A 427 -13.86 14.72 21.23
N LYS A 428 -14.74 13.72 21.22
CA LYS A 428 -15.73 13.53 22.29
C LYS A 428 -15.09 13.06 23.61
N SER A 429 -14.04 12.24 23.55
CA SER A 429 -13.35 11.77 24.76
C SER A 429 -12.45 12.82 25.41
N VAL A 430 -11.97 13.81 24.66
CA VAL A 430 -11.16 14.93 25.22
C VAL A 430 -12.04 16.02 25.86
N LYS A 431 -13.35 16.03 25.55
CA LYS A 431 -14.33 16.97 26.13
C LYS A 431 -15.06 16.42 27.37
N LYS A 432 -14.79 15.18 27.75
CA LYS A 432 -15.17 14.59 29.04
C LYS A 432 -13.95 14.53 29.91
#